data_AF-A0A6I0E841-F1
#
_entry.id   AF-A0A6I0E841-F1
#
_cell.length_a   1.000
_cell.length_b   1.000
_cell.length_c   1.000
_cell.angle_alpha   90.00
_cell.angle_beta   90.00
_cell.angle_gamma   90.00
#
_symmetry.space_group_name_H-M   'P 1'
#
loop_
_entity.id
_entity.type
_entity.pdbx_description
1 polymer ?
#
loop_
_entity_poly.entity_id
_entity_poly.type
_entity_poly.pdbx_seq_one_letter_code
_entity_poly.pdbx_strand_id
1 'polypeptide(L)'
;MKIGYLILCALLSINVFSQNEICDFIDKLEKYQNQVELKIDSDNVYIDSTSFNLDYYFTLFDQVTKNEHYNFNYEYYYGLLDGHPRIYAIHDSVNIENLINNLMHKILRYYDSIAFRYNDTISEYKFIPEEKDIHKRLMLRHNINFRSTLRGMVIRDSLIRSHLYITPKQSKIGYFQYLVYAIKGENFGLYWHSNYGKFNIVCSKDRLIDLINSGKSSGEYLFNEKDLSELLNLNLSPTVDFVKNDCLISLYSISFRGIYRSKYKVNTEYPYRIHLIENSLLIENNSNNRF
;
A
#
# COMPACT_ATOMS: atom_id res chain seq x y z
N MET A 1 37.52 48.85 -31.36
CA MET A 1 36.18 48.23 -31.19
C MET A 1 36.35 46.97 -30.36
N LYS A 2 35.98 47.02 -29.07
CA LYS A 2 36.03 45.87 -28.16
C LYS A 2 34.68 45.17 -28.21
N ILE A 3 34.63 43.95 -28.76
CA ILE A 3 33.46 43.07 -28.64
C ILE A 3 33.71 42.20 -27.41
N GLY A 4 33.06 42.56 -26.31
CA GLY A 4 33.05 41.77 -25.09
C GLY A 4 32.09 40.60 -25.26
N TYR A 5 32.59 39.38 -25.10
CA TYR A 5 31.76 38.19 -24.95
C TYR A 5 31.13 38.21 -23.56
N LEU A 6 29.85 38.56 -23.49
CA LEU A 6 28.99 38.29 -22.35
C LEU A 6 28.57 36.82 -22.42
N ILE A 7 29.29 35.97 -21.68
CA ILE A 7 28.84 34.60 -21.41
C ILE A 7 27.69 34.72 -20.42
N LEU A 8 26.47 34.63 -20.94
CA LEU A 8 25.26 34.48 -20.16
C LEU A 8 25.27 33.06 -19.57
N CYS A 9 25.82 32.90 -18.36
CA CYS A 9 25.64 31.70 -17.57
C CYS A 9 24.15 31.56 -17.25
N ALA A 10 23.43 30.80 -18.08
CA ALA A 10 22.12 30.28 -17.73
C ALA A 10 22.29 29.48 -16.44
N LEU A 11 21.87 30.08 -15.32
CA LEU A 11 21.64 29.40 -14.06
C LEU A 11 20.50 28.40 -14.31
N LEU A 12 20.84 27.25 -14.90
CA LEU A 12 20.08 26.04 -14.67
C LEU A 12 20.13 25.82 -13.16
N SER A 13 19.05 26.19 -12.50
CA SER A 13 18.73 25.73 -11.16
C SER A 13 18.64 24.22 -11.22
N ILE A 14 19.80 23.56 -11.16
CA ILE A 14 19.90 22.17 -10.79
C ILE A 14 19.33 22.17 -9.37
N ASN A 15 18.04 21.83 -9.23
CA ASN A 15 17.49 21.48 -7.94
C ASN A 15 18.38 20.36 -7.43
N VAL A 16 19.30 20.72 -6.53
CA VAL A 16 20.12 19.76 -5.82
C VAL A 16 19.12 18.97 -5.00
N PHE A 17 18.74 17.82 -5.53
CA PHE A 17 17.93 16.84 -4.83
C PHE A 17 18.59 16.59 -3.49
N SER A 18 18.00 17.13 -2.43
CA SER A 18 18.58 17.03 -1.11
C SER A 18 18.00 15.78 -0.45
N GLN A 19 18.87 15.00 0.19
CA GLN A 19 18.41 13.88 1.02
C GLN A 19 17.41 14.36 2.10
N ASN A 20 17.55 15.61 2.54
CA ASN A 20 16.62 16.26 3.46
C ASN A 20 15.17 16.30 2.94
N GLU A 21 14.95 16.58 1.64
CA GLU A 21 13.60 16.61 1.06
C GLU A 21 12.90 15.24 1.11
N ILE A 22 13.66 14.15 0.91
CA ILE A 22 13.15 12.79 1.06
C ILE A 22 12.72 12.54 2.51
N CYS A 23 13.61 12.86 3.46
CA CYS A 23 13.39 12.61 4.88
C CYS A 23 12.20 13.41 5.40
N ASP A 24 12.12 14.69 5.07
CA ASP A 24 11.01 15.57 5.44
C ASP A 24 9.67 15.05 4.90
N PHE A 25 9.66 14.52 3.68
CA PHE A 25 8.47 13.89 3.10
C PHE A 25 8.06 12.63 3.88
N ILE A 26 9.02 11.73 4.20
CA ILE A 26 8.73 10.52 4.98
C ILE A 26 8.22 10.87 6.38
N ASP A 27 8.82 11.83 7.07
CA ASP A 27 8.40 12.23 8.41
C ASP A 27 6.99 12.82 8.40
N LYS A 28 6.67 13.68 7.43
CA LYS A 28 5.30 14.21 7.25
C LYS A 28 4.29 13.10 6.96
N LEU A 29 4.64 12.17 6.08
CA LEU A 29 3.78 11.05 5.73
C LEU A 29 3.51 10.15 6.94
N GLU A 30 4.56 9.71 7.64
CA GLU A 30 4.42 8.81 8.78
C GLU A 30 3.70 9.48 9.95
N LYS A 31 3.95 10.78 10.19
CA LYS A 31 3.17 11.56 11.16
C LYS A 31 1.68 11.54 10.85
N TYR A 32 1.30 11.76 9.59
CA TYR A 32 -0.10 11.70 9.18
C TYR A 32 -0.68 10.28 9.26
N GLN A 33 0.08 9.25 8.88
CA GLN A 33 -0.40 7.87 8.96
C GLN A 33 -0.63 7.41 10.41
N ASN A 34 0.21 7.85 11.35
CA ASN A 34 0.13 7.48 12.76
C ASN A 34 -0.98 8.19 13.54
N GLN A 35 -1.53 9.31 13.04
CA GLN A 35 -2.68 9.99 13.66
C GLN A 35 -4.03 9.42 13.19
N VAL A 36 -4.06 8.50 12.22
CA VAL A 36 -5.31 7.89 11.76
C VAL A 36 -5.81 6.94 12.83
N GLU A 37 -7.02 7.21 13.33
CA GLU A 37 -7.67 6.45 14.39
C GLU A 37 -8.68 5.47 13.83
N LEU A 38 -8.88 4.37 14.56
CA LEU A 38 -9.91 3.38 14.29
C LEU A 38 -11.02 3.50 15.33
N LYS A 39 -12.27 3.41 14.87
CA LYS A 39 -13.45 3.24 15.71
C LYS A 39 -13.90 1.78 15.66
N ILE A 40 -14.39 1.31 16.79
CA ILE A 40 -14.91 -0.03 16.98
C ILE A 40 -16.38 0.10 17.40
N ASP A 41 -17.27 -0.53 16.65
CA ASP A 41 -18.69 -0.67 16.99
C ASP A 41 -19.04 -2.15 16.91
N SER A 42 -19.53 -2.74 18.02
CA SER A 42 -19.98 -4.13 18.14
C SER A 42 -19.14 -5.15 17.37
N ASP A 43 -19.42 -5.36 16.09
CA ASP A 43 -18.77 -6.33 15.21
C ASP A 43 -17.95 -5.72 14.05
N ASN A 44 -17.68 -4.42 14.07
CA ASN A 44 -17.02 -3.69 12.99
C ASN A 44 -15.89 -2.79 13.50
N VAL A 45 -14.82 -2.73 12.71
CA VAL A 45 -13.75 -1.74 12.85
C VAL A 45 -13.74 -0.89 11.60
N TYR A 46 -13.60 0.42 11.75
CA TYR A 46 -13.54 1.36 10.62
C TYR A 46 -12.66 2.56 10.95
N ILE A 47 -12.18 3.26 9.93
CA ILE A 47 -11.40 4.50 10.11
C ILE A 47 -12.31 5.61 10.62
N ASP A 48 -11.87 6.30 11.67
CA ASP A 48 -12.54 7.51 12.10
C ASP A 48 -12.40 8.60 11.04
N SER A 49 -13.51 8.96 10.40
CA SER A 49 -13.58 9.99 9.36
C SER A 49 -13.06 11.37 9.79
N THR A 50 -12.96 11.65 11.09
CA THR A 50 -12.35 12.91 11.57
C THR A 50 -10.83 12.85 11.64
N SER A 51 -10.24 11.66 11.58
CA SER A 51 -8.78 11.44 11.68
C SER A 51 -8.10 11.22 10.32
N PHE A 52 -8.87 10.92 9.27
CA PHE A 52 -8.37 10.68 7.93
C PHE A 52 -9.18 11.42 6.87
N ASN A 53 -8.47 12.10 5.97
CA ASN A 53 -9.02 12.82 4.84
C ASN A 53 -8.18 12.47 3.60
N LEU A 54 -8.79 11.78 2.64
CA LEU A 54 -8.09 11.27 1.46
C LEU A 54 -7.50 12.39 0.60
N ASP A 55 -8.22 13.51 0.44
CA ASP A 55 -7.73 14.63 -0.37
C ASP A 55 -6.49 15.27 0.25
N TYR A 56 -6.52 15.55 1.55
CA TYR A 56 -5.35 16.00 2.30
C TYR A 56 -4.21 14.98 2.23
N TYR A 57 -4.51 13.68 2.35
CA TYR A 57 -3.50 12.63 2.25
C TYR A 57 -2.77 12.69 0.90
N PHE A 58 -3.49 12.93 -0.20
CA PHE A 58 -2.86 13.14 -1.52
C PHE A 58 -2.03 14.41 -1.60
N THR A 59 -2.33 15.47 -0.83
CA THR A 59 -1.46 16.66 -0.80
C THR A 59 -0.08 16.40 -0.21
N LEU A 60 0.10 15.32 0.56
CA LEU A 60 1.42 14.89 1.04
C LEU A 60 2.30 14.35 -0.09
N PHE A 61 1.70 13.91 -1.21
CA PHE A 61 2.37 13.43 -2.40
C PHE A 61 2.33 14.49 -3.50
N ASP A 62 2.87 15.67 -3.23
CA ASP A 62 2.83 16.85 -4.11
C ASP A 62 3.66 16.73 -5.41
N GLN A 63 4.45 15.67 -5.54
CA GLN A 63 5.27 15.35 -6.70
C GLN A 63 4.70 14.21 -7.55
N VAL A 64 3.46 13.79 -7.28
CA VAL A 64 2.67 12.93 -8.18
C VAL A 64 1.38 13.64 -8.57
N THR A 65 0.75 13.20 -9.66
CA THR A 65 -0.51 13.78 -10.15
C THR A 65 -1.54 12.69 -10.38
N LYS A 66 -2.75 12.87 -9.83
CA LYS A 66 -3.88 11.96 -10.05
C LYS A 66 -4.35 12.04 -11.50
N ASN A 67 -4.71 10.90 -12.09
CA ASN A 67 -5.41 10.87 -13.37
C ASN A 67 -6.81 11.46 -13.19
N GLU A 68 -7.16 12.46 -14.01
CA GLU A 68 -8.41 13.21 -13.90
C GLU A 68 -9.65 12.43 -14.35
N HIS A 69 -9.49 11.31 -15.04
CA HIS A 69 -10.59 10.43 -15.47
C HIS A 69 -10.89 9.31 -14.46
N TYR A 70 -10.29 9.37 -13.28
CA TYR A 70 -10.46 8.37 -12.24
C TYR A 70 -10.82 9.02 -10.90
N ASN A 71 -11.89 8.49 -10.31
CA ASN A 71 -12.30 8.80 -8.95
C ASN A 71 -11.48 7.97 -7.97
N PHE A 72 -10.75 8.65 -7.10
CA PHE A 72 -10.00 8.04 -6.00
C PHE A 72 -10.88 7.96 -4.76
N ASN A 73 -10.91 6.78 -4.16
CA ASN A 73 -11.64 6.56 -2.92
C ASN A 73 -10.89 5.53 -2.06
N TYR A 74 -11.34 5.35 -0.83
CA TYR A 74 -10.78 4.36 0.07
C TYR A 74 -11.87 3.57 0.78
N GLU A 75 -11.56 2.33 1.12
CA GLU A 75 -12.40 1.53 1.99
C GLU A 75 -11.59 0.82 3.05
N TYR A 76 -12.21 0.63 4.19
CA TYR A 76 -11.61 -0.10 5.28
C TYR A 76 -12.08 -1.56 5.23
N TYR A 77 -11.13 -2.47 5.01
CA TYR A 77 -11.41 -3.89 5.13
C TYR A 77 -11.18 -4.31 6.58
N TYR A 78 -12.21 -4.90 7.19
CA TYR A 78 -12.13 -5.54 8.49
C TYR A 78 -12.50 -7.02 8.36
N GLY A 79 -11.59 -7.88 8.82
CA GLY A 79 -11.83 -9.28 9.10
C GLY A 79 -11.52 -9.59 10.56
N LEU A 80 -12.07 -10.69 11.08
CA LEU A 80 -11.95 -11.10 12.49
C LEU A 80 -10.57 -10.83 13.11
N LEU A 81 -9.49 -11.19 12.42
CA LEU A 81 -8.14 -11.03 12.94
C LEU A 81 -7.28 -9.95 12.28
N ASP A 82 -7.85 -9.18 11.36
CA ASP A 82 -7.08 -8.36 10.42
C ASP A 82 -7.86 -7.13 9.98
N GLY A 83 -7.20 -5.99 9.79
CA GLY A 83 -7.88 -4.84 9.19
C GLY A 83 -6.93 -3.82 8.61
N HIS A 84 -7.24 -3.36 7.40
CA HIS A 84 -6.41 -2.42 6.66
C HIS A 84 -7.25 -1.59 5.69
N PRO A 85 -6.83 -0.34 5.43
CA PRO A 85 -7.41 0.45 4.36
C PRO A 85 -6.98 -0.09 3.01
N ARG A 86 -7.80 0.22 2.00
CA ARG A 86 -7.47 0.07 0.60
C ARG A 86 -7.81 1.36 -0.12
N ILE A 87 -6.84 1.97 -0.79
CA ILE A 87 -7.09 3.11 -1.65
C ILE A 87 -7.18 2.61 -3.09
N TYR A 88 -8.31 2.87 -3.73
CA TYR A 88 -8.58 2.46 -5.10
C TYR A 88 -8.90 3.66 -5.99
N ALA A 89 -8.77 3.46 -7.30
CA ALA A 89 -9.19 4.43 -8.30
C ALA A 89 -10.03 3.74 -9.37
N ILE A 90 -11.17 4.34 -9.71
CA ILE A 90 -12.14 3.78 -10.66
C ILE A 90 -12.45 4.85 -11.70
N HIS A 91 -12.47 4.46 -12.97
CA HIS A 91 -12.76 5.37 -14.07
C HIS A 91 -14.13 6.05 -13.86
N ASP A 92 -14.26 7.34 -14.17
CA ASP A 92 -15.44 8.14 -13.82
C ASP A 92 -16.74 7.63 -14.44
N SER A 93 -16.64 6.92 -15.56
CA SER A 93 -17.78 6.25 -16.19
C SER A 93 -18.23 4.96 -15.49
N VAL A 94 -17.48 4.46 -14.52
CA VAL A 94 -17.74 3.18 -13.84
C VAL A 94 -18.36 3.43 -12.48
N ASN A 95 -19.57 2.88 -12.29
CA ASN A 95 -20.22 2.84 -10.99
C ASN A 95 -19.89 1.51 -10.29
N ILE A 96 -19.19 1.57 -9.16
CA ILE A 96 -18.75 0.38 -8.42
C ILE A 96 -19.92 -0.45 -7.88
N GLU A 97 -21.04 0.19 -7.48
CA GLU A 97 -22.24 -0.54 -7.03
C GLU A 97 -22.84 -1.35 -8.16
N ASN A 98 -22.90 -0.78 -9.37
CA ASN A 98 -23.38 -1.49 -10.55
C ASN A 98 -22.47 -2.67 -10.89
N LEU A 99 -21.14 -2.52 -10.77
CA LEU A 99 -20.19 -3.61 -10.97
C LEU A 99 -20.42 -4.75 -9.96
N ILE A 100 -20.53 -4.42 -8.67
CA ILE A 100 -20.78 -5.39 -7.60
C ILE A 100 -22.13 -6.09 -7.81
N ASN A 101 -23.19 -5.34 -8.11
CA ASN A 101 -24.52 -5.89 -8.41
C ASN A 101 -24.47 -6.86 -9.60
N ASN A 102 -23.78 -6.48 -10.68
CA ASN A 102 -23.65 -7.32 -11.86
C ASN A 102 -22.86 -8.61 -11.58
N LEU A 103 -21.78 -8.53 -10.81
CA LEU A 103 -21.03 -9.71 -10.37
C LEU A 103 -21.89 -10.62 -9.49
N MET A 104 -22.61 -10.04 -8.53
CA MET A 104 -23.55 -10.76 -7.68
C MET A 104 -24.61 -11.49 -8.52
N HIS A 105 -25.27 -10.81 -9.47
CA HIS A 105 -26.25 -11.43 -10.36
C HIS A 105 -25.65 -12.52 -11.25
N LYS A 106 -24.42 -12.34 -11.77
CA LYS A 106 -23.73 -13.39 -12.54
C LYS A 106 -23.48 -14.64 -11.69
N ILE A 107 -23.02 -14.47 -10.45
CA ILE A 107 -22.75 -15.58 -9.54
C ILE A 107 -24.05 -16.29 -9.17
N LEU A 108 -25.10 -15.55 -8.82
CA LEU A 108 -26.41 -16.13 -8.51
C LEU A 108 -26.96 -16.94 -9.69
N ARG A 109 -26.93 -16.40 -10.92
CA ARG A 109 -27.35 -17.14 -12.13
C ARG A 109 -26.53 -18.39 -12.39
N TYR A 110 -25.21 -18.35 -12.16
CA TYR A 110 -24.35 -19.52 -12.30
C TYR A 110 -24.79 -20.63 -11.35
N TYR A 111 -25.01 -20.32 -10.07
CA TYR A 111 -25.50 -21.28 -9.09
C TYR A 111 -26.91 -21.79 -9.38
N ASP A 112 -27.82 -20.93 -9.84
CA ASP A 112 -29.16 -21.35 -10.27
C ASP A 112 -29.08 -22.32 -11.47
N SER A 113 -28.16 -22.08 -12.43
CA SER A 113 -27.95 -22.97 -13.59
C SER A 113 -27.39 -24.33 -13.20
N ILE A 114 -26.54 -24.38 -12.17
CA ILE A 114 -26.06 -25.62 -11.59
C ILE A 114 -27.23 -26.36 -10.93
N ALA A 115 -28.01 -25.68 -10.09
CA ALA A 115 -29.17 -26.25 -9.42
C ALA A 115 -30.19 -26.83 -10.42
N PHE A 116 -30.46 -26.12 -11.51
CA PHE A 116 -31.35 -26.55 -12.58
C PHE A 116 -30.84 -27.83 -13.26
N ARG A 117 -29.56 -27.87 -13.65
CA ARG A 117 -28.94 -29.07 -14.25
C ARG A 117 -28.98 -30.29 -13.33
N TYR A 118 -28.91 -30.08 -12.02
CA TYR A 118 -29.04 -31.16 -11.04
C TYR A 118 -30.48 -31.68 -10.91
N ASN A 119 -31.51 -30.81 -10.96
CA ASN A 119 -32.90 -31.26 -10.92
C ASN A 119 -33.29 -32.10 -12.16
N ASP A 120 -32.72 -31.79 -13.33
CA ASP A 120 -32.95 -32.59 -14.55
C ASP A 120 -32.22 -33.94 -14.55
N THR A 121 -31.17 -34.12 -13.75
CA THR A 121 -30.42 -35.39 -13.63
C THR A 121 -30.91 -36.31 -12.50
N ILE A 122 -31.76 -35.81 -11.59
CA ILE A 122 -32.37 -36.58 -10.50
C ILE A 122 -33.74 -37.11 -10.93
N SER A 123 -33.79 -37.81 -12.07
CA SER A 123 -34.86 -38.79 -12.32
C SER A 123 -34.42 -40.22 -12.01
N GLU A 124 -33.12 -40.50 -11.80
CA GLU A 124 -32.65 -41.88 -11.58
C GLU A 124 -31.69 -42.12 -10.40
N TYR A 125 -31.12 -41.12 -9.74
CA TYR A 125 -30.30 -41.37 -8.53
C TYR A 125 -30.54 -40.33 -7.43
N LYS A 126 -31.01 -40.79 -6.26
CA LYS A 126 -31.12 -40.02 -5.01
C LYS A 126 -29.71 -39.69 -4.48
N PHE A 127 -29.12 -38.61 -4.97
CA PHE A 127 -28.04 -37.93 -4.27
C PHE A 127 -28.63 -36.81 -3.42
N ILE A 128 -28.52 -36.92 -2.09
CA ILE A 128 -28.88 -35.85 -1.16
C ILE A 128 -27.68 -34.88 -1.16
N PRO A 129 -27.83 -33.61 -1.57
CA PRO A 129 -26.74 -32.65 -1.48
C PRO A 129 -26.28 -32.59 -0.02
N GLU A 130 -24.97 -32.70 0.23
CA GLU A 130 -24.44 -32.48 1.57
C GLU A 130 -24.91 -31.11 2.08
N GLU A 131 -25.28 -31.04 3.35
CA GLU A 131 -25.82 -29.86 4.04
C GLU A 131 -25.04 -28.55 3.74
N LYS A 132 -23.73 -28.69 3.49
CA LYS A 132 -22.81 -27.61 3.07
C LYS A 132 -23.24 -26.88 1.80
N ASP A 133 -23.77 -27.57 0.80
CA ASP A 133 -24.14 -26.96 -0.48
C ASP A 133 -25.47 -26.19 -0.39
N ILE A 134 -26.40 -26.67 0.45
CA ILE A 134 -27.65 -25.97 0.75
C ILE A 134 -27.38 -24.74 1.62
N HIS A 135 -26.50 -24.87 2.62
CA HIS A 135 -26.08 -23.75 3.47
C HIS A 135 -25.36 -22.67 2.67
N LYS A 136 -24.47 -23.04 1.74
CA LYS A 136 -23.80 -22.10 0.82
C LYS A 136 -24.80 -21.38 -0.09
N ARG A 137 -25.83 -22.07 -0.60
CA ARG A 137 -26.92 -21.46 -1.41
C ARG A 137 -27.79 -20.50 -0.61
N LEU A 138 -28.14 -20.83 0.64
CA LEU A 138 -28.92 -19.97 1.52
C LEU A 138 -28.12 -18.73 1.97
N MET A 139 -26.83 -18.89 2.25
CA MET A 139 -25.91 -17.79 2.56
C MET A 139 -25.76 -16.79 1.40
N LEU A 140 -25.82 -17.26 0.14
CA LEU A 140 -25.71 -16.40 -1.05
C LEU A 140 -26.99 -15.61 -1.36
N ARG A 141 -28.18 -16.15 -1.04
CA ARG A 141 -29.47 -15.52 -1.38
C ARG A 141 -29.94 -14.46 -0.37
N HIS A 142 -29.49 -14.48 0.88
CA HIS A 142 -30.07 -13.67 1.96
C HIS A 142 -29.09 -12.82 2.77
N ASN A 143 -27.79 -12.79 2.44
CA ASN A 143 -26.80 -12.28 3.38
C ASN A 143 -26.07 -11.02 2.91
N ILE A 144 -26.18 -9.95 3.71
CA ILE A 144 -25.36 -8.71 3.64
C ILE A 144 -23.86 -9.06 3.60
N ASN A 145 -23.47 -10.17 4.23
CA ASN A 145 -22.09 -10.68 4.23
C ASN A 145 -21.58 -11.07 2.84
N PHE A 146 -22.43 -11.56 1.93
CA PHE A 146 -21.97 -11.91 0.57
C PHE A 146 -21.67 -10.67 -0.27
N ARG A 147 -22.52 -9.64 -0.18
CA ARG A 147 -22.27 -8.35 -0.84
C ARG A 147 -20.98 -7.72 -0.32
N SER A 148 -20.79 -7.68 0.99
CA SER A 148 -19.55 -7.17 1.62
C SER A 148 -18.31 -7.95 1.15
N THR A 149 -18.41 -9.27 1.07
CA THR A 149 -17.35 -10.14 0.55
C THR A 149 -17.01 -9.80 -0.91
N LEU A 150 -18.02 -9.67 -1.78
CA LEU A 150 -17.82 -9.30 -3.18
C LEU A 150 -17.21 -7.91 -3.33
N ARG A 151 -17.68 -6.95 -2.54
CA ARG A 151 -17.10 -5.61 -2.49
C ARG A 151 -15.62 -5.66 -2.14
N GLY A 152 -15.26 -6.39 -1.09
CA GLY A 152 -13.87 -6.61 -0.71
C GLY A 152 -13.05 -7.29 -1.82
N MET A 153 -13.63 -8.23 -2.58
CA MET A 153 -12.96 -8.84 -3.74
C MET A 153 -12.71 -7.82 -4.85
N VAL A 154 -13.71 -7.02 -5.23
CA VAL A 154 -13.58 -5.99 -6.26
C VAL A 154 -12.53 -4.95 -5.86
N ILE A 155 -12.56 -4.49 -4.62
CA ILE A 155 -11.70 -3.40 -4.15
C ILE A 155 -10.23 -3.84 -3.99
N ARG A 156 -10.02 -5.13 -3.73
CA ARG A 156 -8.68 -5.71 -3.69
C ARG A 156 -8.16 -6.07 -5.08
N ASP A 157 -8.94 -5.92 -6.14
CA ASP A 157 -8.48 -6.16 -7.51
C ASP A 157 -7.23 -5.31 -7.78
N SER A 158 -6.18 -5.98 -8.24
CA SER A 158 -4.91 -5.36 -8.59
C SER A 158 -5.07 -4.24 -9.63
N LEU A 159 -6.08 -4.31 -10.49
CA LEU A 159 -6.31 -3.38 -11.59
C LEU A 159 -6.87 -2.04 -11.14
N ILE A 160 -7.47 -1.95 -9.95
CA ILE A 160 -8.00 -0.68 -9.44
C ILE A 160 -7.12 -0.07 -8.35
N ARG A 161 -5.90 -0.59 -8.15
CA ARG A 161 -4.97 0.00 -7.19
C ARG A 161 -4.65 1.43 -7.62
N SER A 162 -4.91 2.36 -6.72
CA SER A 162 -4.75 3.82 -6.92
C SER A 162 -3.39 4.22 -7.49
N HIS A 163 -2.31 3.54 -7.10
CA HIS A 163 -0.96 3.88 -7.59
C HIS A 163 -0.80 3.70 -9.11
N LEU A 164 -1.63 2.87 -9.77
CA LEU A 164 -1.61 2.71 -11.23
C LEU A 164 -2.18 3.92 -11.98
N TYR A 165 -2.84 4.83 -11.25
CA TYR A 165 -3.56 5.99 -11.78
C TYR A 165 -2.99 7.31 -11.30
N ILE A 166 -1.80 7.29 -10.71
CA ILE A 166 -1.01 8.49 -10.43
C ILE A 166 0.22 8.52 -11.34
N THR A 167 0.66 9.72 -11.70
CA THR A 167 1.83 9.95 -12.54
C THR A 167 2.91 10.67 -11.73
N PRO A 168 4.13 10.12 -11.61
CA PRO A 168 5.24 10.86 -11.00
C PRO A 168 5.66 12.04 -11.87
N LYS A 169 5.97 13.18 -11.26
CA LYS A 169 6.73 14.23 -11.94
C LYS A 169 8.11 13.69 -12.34
N GLN A 170 8.66 14.20 -13.44
CA GLN A 170 9.98 13.79 -13.94
C GLN A 170 11.11 14.38 -13.08
N SER A 171 11.20 13.91 -11.83
CA SER A 171 12.17 14.33 -10.82
C SER A 171 12.46 13.19 -9.85
N LYS A 172 13.63 13.21 -9.20
CA LYS A 172 14.00 12.16 -8.22
C LYS A 172 12.95 12.02 -7.11
N ILE A 173 12.49 13.14 -6.55
CA ILE A 173 11.45 13.15 -5.52
C ILE A 173 10.09 12.65 -6.05
N GLY A 174 9.72 12.94 -7.30
CA GLY A 174 8.49 12.43 -7.92
C GLY A 174 8.44 10.92 -8.00
N TYR A 175 9.52 10.28 -8.48
CA TYR A 175 9.62 8.82 -8.50
C TYR A 175 9.73 8.21 -7.10
N PHE A 176 10.38 8.89 -6.16
CA PHE A 176 10.43 8.45 -4.78
C PHE A 176 9.04 8.44 -4.13
N GLN A 177 8.29 9.55 -4.23
CA GLN A 177 6.92 9.64 -3.73
C GLN A 177 6.00 8.61 -4.38
N TYR A 178 6.14 8.37 -5.70
CA TYR A 178 5.40 7.34 -6.41
C TYR A 178 5.68 5.93 -5.87
N LEU A 179 6.96 5.57 -5.68
CA LEU A 179 7.33 4.30 -5.07
C LEU A 179 6.72 4.18 -3.66
N VAL A 180 6.92 5.20 -2.82
CA VAL A 180 6.45 5.20 -1.44
C VAL A 180 4.92 5.07 -1.38
N TYR A 181 4.19 5.76 -2.25
CA TYR A 181 2.74 5.60 -2.38
C TYR A 181 2.36 4.15 -2.69
N ALA A 182 3.05 3.51 -3.64
CA ALA A 182 2.74 2.14 -4.03
C ALA A 182 3.02 1.09 -2.94
N ILE A 183 4.06 1.27 -2.12
CA ILE A 183 4.50 0.28 -1.13
C ILE A 183 4.07 0.58 0.31
N LYS A 184 3.78 1.85 0.64
CA LYS A 184 3.48 2.33 1.99
C LYS A 184 2.25 3.23 2.03
N GLY A 185 1.65 3.58 0.90
CA GLY A 185 0.47 4.45 0.83
C GLY A 185 -0.76 3.92 1.55
N GLU A 186 -0.77 2.64 1.94
CA GLU A 186 -1.87 1.99 2.68
C GLU A 186 -1.47 1.63 4.13
N ASN A 187 -0.30 2.08 4.62
CA ASN A 187 0.18 1.82 5.99
C ASN A 187 -0.40 2.80 7.03
N PHE A 188 -1.73 2.92 7.11
CA PHE A 188 -2.44 3.71 8.13
C PHE A 188 -3.65 2.94 8.65
N GLY A 189 -4.11 3.26 9.86
CA GLY A 189 -5.30 2.60 10.45
C GLY A 189 -5.21 1.08 10.45
N LEU A 190 -4.05 0.47 10.71
CA LEU A 190 -3.91 -0.99 10.67
C LEU A 190 -4.44 -1.64 11.95
N TYR A 191 -5.22 -2.72 11.81
CA TYR A 191 -5.79 -3.47 12.94
C TYR A 191 -5.15 -4.83 13.10
N TRP A 192 -4.73 -5.12 14.34
CA TRP A 192 -4.22 -6.40 14.80
C TRP A 192 -3.15 -7.00 13.86
N HIS A 193 -3.38 -8.15 13.20
CA HIS A 193 -2.35 -8.83 12.39
C HIS A 193 -1.85 -8.01 11.18
N SER A 194 -2.63 -7.03 10.69
CA SER A 194 -2.17 -6.10 9.64
C SER A 194 -0.94 -5.31 10.06
N ASN A 195 -0.73 -5.10 11.36
CA ASN A 195 0.45 -4.39 11.87
C ASN A 195 1.76 -5.13 11.58
N TYR A 196 1.74 -6.45 11.38
CA TYR A 196 2.96 -7.21 11.03
C TYR A 196 3.49 -6.88 9.63
N GLY A 197 2.63 -6.37 8.74
CA GLY A 197 3.01 -5.84 7.43
C GLY A 197 3.53 -4.41 7.47
N LYS A 198 3.39 -3.71 8.61
CA LYS A 198 3.88 -2.34 8.76
C LYS A 198 5.41 -2.33 8.75
N PHE A 199 5.95 -1.35 8.05
CA PHE A 199 7.37 -1.02 8.11
C PHE A 199 7.55 0.50 8.03
N ASN A 200 8.66 0.97 8.58
CA ASN A 200 9.06 2.37 8.55
C ASN A 200 10.30 2.53 7.67
N ILE A 201 10.31 3.59 6.86
CA ILE A 201 11.48 3.90 6.03
C ILE A 201 12.51 4.57 6.93
N VAL A 202 13.75 4.10 6.85
CA VAL A 202 14.86 4.64 7.63
C VAL A 202 15.58 5.67 6.78
N CYS A 203 15.51 6.92 7.25
CA CYS A 203 16.03 8.09 6.56
C CYS A 203 17.38 8.57 7.11
N SER A 204 17.71 8.20 8.35
CA SER A 204 18.95 8.57 9.01
C SER A 204 19.29 7.58 10.13
N LYS A 205 20.50 7.72 10.69
CA LYS A 205 20.93 6.97 11.88
C LYS A 205 20.06 7.30 13.09
N ASP A 206 19.82 8.59 13.32
CA ASP A 206 18.99 9.06 14.44
C ASP A 206 17.56 8.52 14.32
N ARG A 207 16.99 8.55 13.10
CA ARG A 207 15.66 7.98 12.84
C ARG A 207 15.62 6.48 13.15
N LEU A 208 16.65 5.72 12.78
CA LEU A 208 16.71 4.29 13.11
C LEU A 208 16.74 4.09 14.63
N ILE A 209 17.55 4.86 15.35
CA ILE A 209 17.67 4.78 16.81
C ILE A 209 16.33 5.09 17.47
N ASP A 210 15.63 6.14 17.03
CA ASP A 210 14.32 6.53 17.55
C ASP A 210 13.28 5.41 17.32
N LEU A 211 13.26 4.83 16.13
CA LEU A 211 12.37 3.71 15.79
C LEU A 211 12.65 2.50 16.69
N ILE A 212 13.93 2.12 16.85
CA ILE A 212 14.34 1.02 17.73
C ILE A 212 13.92 1.30 19.18
N ASN A 213 14.19 2.49 19.70
CA ASN A 213 13.86 2.85 21.08
C ASN A 213 12.34 2.82 21.33
N SER A 214 11.55 3.32 20.38
CA SER A 214 10.09 3.30 20.47
C SER A 214 9.53 1.87 20.50
N GLY A 215 10.06 0.96 19.67
CA GLY A 215 9.66 -0.44 19.67
C GLY A 215 10.27 -1.27 20.80
N LYS A 216 11.37 -0.81 21.40
CA LYS A 216 12.00 -1.50 22.55
C LYS A 216 11.09 -1.46 23.78
N SER A 217 10.38 -0.35 24.01
CA SER A 217 9.43 -0.24 25.13
C SER A 217 8.25 -1.22 25.04
N SER A 218 7.81 -1.57 23.82
CA SER A 218 6.75 -2.55 23.59
C SER A 218 7.28 -3.98 23.41
N GLY A 219 8.60 -4.19 23.43
CA GLY A 219 9.24 -5.46 23.10
C GLY A 219 9.19 -5.83 21.61
N GLU A 220 8.75 -4.92 20.74
CA GLU A 220 8.63 -5.12 19.30
C GLU A 220 10.00 -5.27 18.63
N TYR A 221 11.00 -4.47 19.05
CA TYR A 221 12.34 -4.44 18.44
C TYR A 221 13.43 -4.87 19.41
N LEU A 222 14.12 -5.96 19.08
CA LEU A 222 15.25 -6.52 19.82
C LEU A 222 16.33 -6.94 18.82
N PHE A 223 17.34 -6.09 18.63
CA PHE A 223 18.45 -6.33 17.71
C PHE A 223 19.74 -6.69 18.43
N ASN A 224 20.62 -7.45 17.76
CA ASN A 224 21.98 -7.66 18.24
C ASN A 224 22.77 -6.34 18.22
N GLU A 225 23.39 -5.98 19.33
CA GLU A 225 24.10 -4.70 19.46
C GLU A 225 25.31 -4.58 18.51
N LYS A 226 26.00 -5.69 18.25
CA LYS A 226 27.15 -5.72 17.33
C LYS A 226 26.69 -5.41 15.91
N ASP A 227 25.70 -6.13 15.41
CA ASP A 227 25.18 -5.96 14.05
C ASP A 227 24.61 -4.54 13.86
N LEU A 228 23.92 -4.02 14.88
CA LEU A 228 23.39 -2.66 14.87
C LEU A 228 24.52 -1.62 14.79
N SER A 229 25.62 -1.81 15.53
CA SER A 229 26.76 -0.90 15.48
C SER A 229 27.41 -0.84 14.10
N GLU A 230 27.49 -1.97 13.40
CA GLU A 230 28.03 -2.04 12.03
C GLU A 230 27.10 -1.33 11.03
N LEU A 231 25.79 -1.55 11.14
CA LEU A 231 24.78 -0.87 10.32
C LEU A 231 24.80 0.65 10.53
N LEU A 232 24.95 1.11 11.77
CA LEU A 232 25.02 2.53 12.11
C LEU A 232 26.27 3.23 11.57
N ASN A 233 27.24 2.51 10.99
CA ASN A 233 28.35 3.13 10.26
C ASN A 233 28.01 3.47 8.80
N LEU A 234 26.93 2.92 8.25
CA LEU A 234 26.50 3.18 6.86
C LEU A 234 25.75 4.51 6.71
N ASN A 235 25.66 5.02 5.49
CA ASN A 235 24.69 6.05 5.14
C ASN A 235 23.34 5.39 4.85
N LEU A 236 22.38 5.59 5.75
CA LEU A 236 21.05 4.98 5.68
C LEU A 236 20.05 5.79 4.84
N SER A 237 20.46 6.95 4.31
CA SER A 237 19.57 7.81 3.52
C SER A 237 19.16 7.11 2.22
N PRO A 238 17.89 7.22 1.79
CA PRO A 238 17.47 6.71 0.50
C PRO A 238 18.25 7.35 -0.65
N THR A 239 18.56 6.55 -1.66
CA THR A 239 19.22 7.00 -2.89
C THR A 239 18.27 6.87 -4.06
N VAL A 240 18.24 7.86 -4.95
CA VAL A 240 17.40 7.88 -6.14
C VAL A 240 18.23 8.31 -7.33
N ASP A 241 18.35 7.48 -8.36
CA ASP A 241 19.18 7.77 -9.52
C ASP A 241 18.52 7.33 -10.83
N PHE A 242 18.60 8.18 -11.84
CA PHE A 242 18.13 7.86 -13.19
C PHE A 242 19.22 7.11 -13.96
N VAL A 243 18.82 5.98 -14.56
CA VAL A 243 19.68 5.15 -15.41
C VAL A 243 18.89 4.75 -16.65
N LYS A 244 19.23 5.35 -17.80
CA LYS A 244 18.49 5.14 -19.06
C LYS A 244 17.00 5.47 -18.88
N ASN A 245 16.13 4.48 -19.08
CA ASN A 245 14.67 4.60 -18.99
C ASN A 245 14.14 4.16 -17.61
N ASP A 246 15.02 4.01 -16.62
CA ASP A 246 14.69 3.53 -15.29
C ASP A 246 15.12 4.55 -14.22
N CYS A 247 14.35 4.60 -13.13
CA CYS A 247 14.71 5.25 -11.88
C CYS A 247 15.01 4.16 -10.85
N LEU A 248 16.26 4.13 -10.36
CA LEU A 248 16.71 3.21 -9.33
C LEU A 248 16.59 3.87 -7.97
N ILE A 249 15.86 3.20 -7.06
CA ILE A 249 15.63 3.70 -5.70
C ILE A 249 16.16 2.65 -4.72
N SER A 250 17.07 3.03 -3.82
CA SER A 250 17.47 2.17 -2.70
C SER A 250 17.05 2.83 -1.40
N LEU A 251 16.49 2.04 -0.48
CA LEU A 251 16.09 2.54 0.83
C LEU A 251 16.34 1.47 1.90
N TYR A 252 16.44 1.94 3.14
CA TYR A 252 16.47 1.09 4.32
C TYR A 252 15.08 1.11 4.96
N SER A 253 14.69 0.01 5.58
CA SER A 253 13.43 -0.07 6.31
C SER A 253 13.55 -0.97 7.53
N ILE A 254 12.81 -0.63 8.58
CA ILE A 254 12.63 -1.47 9.77
C ILE A 254 11.20 -2.00 9.79
N SER A 255 11.05 -3.28 10.10
CA SER A 255 9.77 -3.96 10.25
C SER A 255 9.82 -4.94 11.41
N PHE A 256 8.70 -5.57 11.72
CA PHE A 256 8.61 -6.63 12.73
C PHE A 256 9.63 -7.77 12.53
N ARG A 257 10.04 -8.06 11.29
CA ARG A 257 11.00 -9.13 11.00
C ARG A 257 12.46 -8.71 11.14
N GLY A 258 12.76 -7.42 10.98
CA GLY A 258 14.15 -6.98 10.92
C GLY A 258 14.36 -5.67 10.16
N ILE A 259 15.63 -5.36 9.97
CA ILE A 259 16.10 -4.22 9.19
C ILE A 259 16.52 -4.71 7.81
N TYR A 260 16.01 -4.07 6.77
CA TYR A 260 16.21 -4.44 5.38
C TYR A 260 16.86 -3.31 4.60
N ARG A 261 17.59 -3.69 3.56
CA ARG A 261 17.91 -2.82 2.42
C ARG A 261 17.16 -3.33 1.20
N SER A 262 16.36 -2.47 0.59
CA SER A 262 15.63 -2.82 -0.63
C SER A 262 16.06 -1.91 -1.78
N LYS A 263 16.17 -2.50 -2.98
CA LYS A 263 16.44 -1.79 -4.22
C LYS A 263 15.30 -2.01 -5.20
N TYR A 264 14.73 -0.91 -5.66
CA TYR A 264 13.62 -0.86 -6.61
C TYR A 264 14.09 -0.25 -7.93
N LYS A 265 13.44 -0.69 -9.00
CA LYS A 265 13.50 -0.09 -10.32
C LYS A 265 12.11 0.37 -10.71
N VAL A 266 11.96 1.62 -11.06
CA VAL A 266 10.72 2.21 -11.57
C VAL A 266 10.94 2.62 -13.01
N ASN A 267 10.13 2.13 -13.96
CA ASN A 267 10.22 2.63 -15.33
C ASN A 267 9.86 4.13 -15.37
N THR A 268 10.57 4.90 -16.19
CA THR A 268 10.36 6.36 -16.32
C THR A 268 9.25 6.76 -17.30
N GLU A 269 8.69 5.77 -17.97
CA GLU A 269 7.59 5.90 -18.91
C GLU A 269 6.40 5.08 -18.42
N TYR A 270 5.20 5.52 -18.79
CA TYR A 270 3.97 4.77 -18.53
C TYR A 270 4.12 3.32 -19.03
N PRO A 271 3.77 2.29 -18.23
CA PRO A 271 2.94 2.35 -17.02
C PRO A 271 3.73 2.42 -15.70
N TYR A 272 4.92 3.01 -15.68
CA TYR A 272 5.72 3.26 -14.46
C TYR A 272 5.88 2.03 -13.57
N ARG A 273 6.19 0.87 -14.18
CA ARG A 273 6.22 -0.41 -13.45
C ARG A 273 7.31 -0.38 -12.38
N ILE A 274 6.94 -0.87 -11.20
CA ILE A 274 7.85 -1.02 -10.06
C ILE A 274 8.32 -2.47 -10.01
N HIS A 275 9.63 -2.65 -9.98
CA HIS A 275 10.27 -3.95 -9.78
C HIS A 275 11.15 -3.90 -8.54
N LEU A 276 10.93 -4.80 -7.60
CA LEU A 276 11.88 -5.08 -6.53
C LEU A 276 13.05 -5.88 -7.11
N ILE A 277 14.24 -5.29 -7.15
CA ILE A 277 15.45 -5.92 -7.68
C ILE A 277 16.16 -6.72 -6.58
N GLU A 278 16.21 -6.15 -5.38
CA GLU A 278 16.94 -6.72 -4.25
C GLU A 278 16.19 -6.41 -2.96
N ASN A 279 16.14 -7.39 -2.04
CA ASN A 279 15.62 -7.20 -0.69
C ASN A 279 16.45 -7.99 0.31
N SER A 280 17.42 -7.33 0.91
CA SER A 280 18.43 -7.95 1.75
C SER A 280 18.10 -7.69 3.22
N LEU A 281 17.85 -8.76 3.99
CA LEU A 281 17.77 -8.69 5.45
C LEU A 281 19.18 -8.42 5.98
N LEU A 282 19.35 -7.30 6.68
CA LEU A 282 20.63 -6.88 7.24
C LEU A 282 20.77 -7.34 8.69
N ILE A 283 19.71 -7.19 9.47
CA ILE A 283 19.66 -7.58 10.88
C ILE A 283 18.30 -8.20 11.16
N GLU A 284 18.30 -9.43 11.67
CA GLU A 284 17.11 -10.12 12.12
C GLU A 284 16.61 -9.56 13.47
N ASN A 285 15.29 -9.46 13.61
CA ASN A 285 14.68 -9.07 14.87
C ASN A 285 14.50 -10.29 15.79
N ASN A 286 15.17 -10.28 16.94
CA ASN A 286 15.15 -11.40 17.90
C ASN A 286 13.88 -11.45 18.75
N SER A 287 12.96 -10.48 18.63
CA SER A 287 11.68 -10.53 19.34
C SER A 287 10.80 -11.71 18.89
N ASN A 288 11.01 -12.22 17.67
CA ASN A 288 10.31 -13.39 17.13
C ASN A 288 10.59 -14.70 17.88
N ASN A 289 11.68 -14.79 18.64
CA ASN A 289 12.03 -15.98 19.43
C ASN A 289 11.33 -16.04 20.81
N ARG A 290 10.37 -15.13 21.06
CA ARG A 290 9.68 -15.00 22.36
C ARG A 290 8.19 -15.39 22.34
N PHE A 291 7.66 -15.80 21.19
CA PHE A 291 6.26 -16.24 21.03
C PHE A 291 6.20 -17.67 20.52
#